data_AF-A0A434AY04-F1
#
_entry.id   AF-A0A434AY04-F1
#
_cell.length_a   1.000
_cell.length_b   1.000
_cell.length_c   1.000
_cell.angle_alpha   90.00
_cell.angle_beta   90.00
_cell.angle_gamma   90.00
#
_symmetry.space_group_name_H-M   'P 1'
#
loop_
_entity.id
_entity.type
_entity.pdbx_description
1 polymer ?
#
loop_
_entity_poly.entity_id
_entity_poly.type
_entity_poly.pdbx_seq_one_letter_code
_entity_poly.pdbx_strand_id
1 'polypeptide(L)'
;MKENMGKIKKSKNTLTKWYFFILVLLIYSSISVFSPDKIMPILHSFIQILIQIIPVFLIVYFILFLTNLYINNKILQKYMGEDAGIKGWIISIIAGIISMGSIYAWYPLLKDLQSKGVKNKFIVTFLYNRGIKLQWLPVLILYFGWVYSITLLIVMAILSVFQGIITEKLISLSNASSD
;
A
#
# COMPACT_ATOMS: atom_id res chain seq x y z
N MET A 1 0.11 44.55 -22.32
CA MET A 1 -0.70 44.30 -21.11
C MET A 1 -0.30 42.92 -20.60
N LYS A 2 0.53 42.88 -19.55
CA LYS A 2 1.30 41.69 -19.13
C LYS A 2 0.45 40.77 -18.24
N GLU A 3 0.18 39.60 -18.78
CA GLU A 3 0.08 38.28 -18.17
C GLU A 3 0.23 38.20 -16.63
N ASN A 4 -0.87 37.89 -15.92
CA ASN A 4 -0.89 37.51 -14.51
C ASN A 4 -1.13 35.99 -14.40
N MET A 5 -0.05 35.20 -14.54
CA MET A 5 -0.07 33.81 -14.07
C MET A 5 0.10 33.79 -12.55
N GLY A 6 -0.93 33.28 -11.87
CA GLY A 6 -0.94 33.06 -10.43
C GLY A 6 0.23 32.18 -9.98
N LYS A 7 1.15 32.77 -9.21
CA LYS A 7 2.26 32.06 -8.57
C LYS A 7 1.69 31.07 -7.54
N ILE A 8 1.85 29.78 -7.80
CA ILE A 8 1.58 28.72 -6.84
C ILE A 8 2.49 28.94 -5.61
N LYS A 9 1.89 29.28 -4.48
CA LYS A 9 2.57 29.54 -3.21
C LYS A 9 3.15 28.22 -2.68
N LYS A 10 4.43 27.96 -2.99
CA LYS A 10 5.20 26.82 -2.47
C LYS A 10 5.15 26.87 -0.93
N SER A 11 4.55 25.87 -0.31
CA SER A 11 4.49 25.72 1.16
C SER A 11 5.90 25.63 1.73
N LYS A 12 6.40 26.76 2.24
CA LYS A 12 7.60 26.82 3.10
C LYS A 12 7.19 26.40 4.51
N ASN A 13 7.15 25.10 4.78
CA ASN A 13 7.11 24.61 6.16
C ASN A 13 8.09 23.46 6.35
N THR A 14 9.35 23.74 6.11
CA THR A 14 10.48 22.91 6.57
C THR A 14 10.69 23.02 8.08
N LEU A 15 10.30 24.13 8.71
CA LEU A 15 10.44 24.36 10.16
C LEU A 15 9.52 23.47 11.01
N THR A 16 8.34 23.09 10.50
CA THR A 16 7.40 22.24 11.24
C THR A 16 7.97 20.84 11.53
N LYS A 17 8.88 20.36 10.67
CA LYS A 17 9.57 19.06 10.84
C LYS A 17 10.57 19.08 12.01
N TRP A 18 11.16 20.24 12.31
CA TRP A 18 12.14 20.38 13.37
C TRP A 18 11.48 20.48 14.76
N TYR A 19 10.23 20.95 14.87
CA TYR A 19 9.54 20.99 16.16
C TYR A 19 9.40 19.61 16.80
N PHE A 20 9.11 18.57 16.02
CA PHE A 20 9.07 17.20 16.55
C PHE A 20 10.44 16.78 17.12
N PHE A 21 11.51 17.04 16.37
CA PHE A 21 12.88 16.69 16.79
C PHE A 21 13.30 17.46 18.05
N ILE A 22 13.01 18.77 18.11
CA ILE A 22 13.30 19.63 19.26
C ILE A 22 12.48 19.20 20.49
N LEU A 23 11.21 18.84 20.30
CA LEU A 23 10.34 18.36 21.37
C LEU A 23 10.84 17.04 21.94
N VAL A 24 11.26 16.10 21.09
CA VAL A 24 11.87 14.83 21.52
C VAL A 24 13.16 15.12 22.32
N LEU A 25 14.05 15.98 21.81
CA LEU A 25 15.26 16.38 22.53
C LEU A 25 14.97 17.01 23.89
N LEU A 26 13.96 17.87 24.00
CA LEU A 26 13.54 18.49 25.26
C LEU A 26 13.02 17.47 26.28
N ILE A 27 12.25 16.48 25.83
CA ILE A 27 11.74 15.40 26.68
C ILE A 27 12.89 14.56 27.22
N TYR A 28 13.82 14.14 26.35
CA TYR A 28 15.01 13.37 26.75
C TYR A 28 15.93 14.18 27.68
N SER A 29 16.13 15.47 27.39
CA SER A 29 16.92 16.35 28.26
C SER A 29 16.26 16.57 29.62
N SER A 30 14.93 16.64 29.68
CA SER A 30 14.21 16.78 30.95
C SER A 30 14.33 15.49 31.78
N ILE A 31 14.12 14.33 31.16
CA ILE A 31 14.30 13.02 31.82
C ILE A 31 15.73 12.88 32.34
N SER A 32 16.71 13.44 31.63
CA SER A 32 18.11 13.41 32.05
C SER A 32 18.38 14.15 33.35
N VAL A 33 17.63 15.19 33.66
CA VAL A 33 17.80 15.98 34.88
C VAL A 33 17.01 15.37 36.04
N PHE A 34 15.82 14.82 35.78
CA PHE A 34 14.92 14.30 36.82
C PHE A 34 15.17 12.83 37.21
N SER A 35 15.77 12.02 36.34
CA SER A 35 16.02 10.59 36.60
C SER A 35 17.20 10.08 35.75
N PRO A 36 18.45 10.47 36.08
CA PRO A 36 19.63 10.13 35.29
C PRO A 36 19.82 8.61 35.14
N ASP A 37 19.42 7.84 36.15
CA ASP A 37 19.55 6.37 36.17
C ASP A 37 18.67 5.68 35.12
N LYS A 38 17.65 6.37 34.60
CA LYS A 38 16.69 5.81 33.63
C LYS A 38 17.06 6.09 32.17
N ILE A 39 17.98 7.02 31.88
CA ILE A 39 18.37 7.37 30.50
C ILE A 39 19.03 6.18 29.79
N MET A 40 20.00 5.56 30.46
CA MET A 40 20.81 4.50 29.85
C MET A 40 19.96 3.28 29.45
N PRO A 41 19.01 2.80 30.29
CA PRO A 41 18.03 1.80 29.88
C PRO A 41 17.17 2.23 28.68
N ILE A 42 16.68 3.47 28.64
CA ILE A 42 15.81 3.96 27.55
C ILE A 42 16.56 4.02 26.22
N LEU A 43 17.80 4.54 26.21
CA LEU A 43 18.64 4.56 25.02
C LEU A 43 18.98 3.15 24.55
N HIS A 44 19.28 2.24 25.48
CA HIS A 44 19.54 0.85 25.15
C HIS A 44 18.31 0.20 24.52
N SER A 45 17.10 0.39 25.07
CA SER A 45 15.87 -0.14 24.49
C SER A 45 15.58 0.45 23.10
N PHE A 46 15.81 1.75 22.91
CA PHE A 46 15.65 2.40 21.60
C PHE A 46 16.59 1.81 20.55
N ILE A 47 17.87 1.64 20.88
CA ILE A 47 18.88 1.03 20.01
C ILE A 47 18.52 -0.43 19.71
N GLN A 48 18.08 -1.19 20.71
CA GLN A 48 17.62 -2.57 20.50
C GLN A 48 16.45 -2.65 19.51
N ILE A 49 15.45 -1.78 19.67
CA ILE A 49 14.31 -1.71 18.75
C ILE A 49 14.78 -1.36 17.34
N LEU A 50 15.69 -0.39 17.19
CA LEU A 50 16.28 -0.01 15.90
C LEU A 50 16.99 -1.20 15.24
N ILE A 51 17.86 -1.89 15.97
CA ILE A 51 18.59 -3.07 15.48
C ILE A 51 17.62 -4.19 15.11
N GLN A 52 16.51 -4.36 15.84
CA GLN A 52 15.52 -5.38 15.55
C GLN A 52 14.70 -5.08 14.28
N ILE A 53 14.47 -3.80 13.99
CA ILE A 53 13.68 -3.36 12.83
C ILE A 53 14.50 -3.38 11.53
N ILE A 54 15.80 -3.05 11.58
CA ILE A 54 16.67 -2.97 10.38
C ILE A 54 16.64 -4.25 9.51
N PRO A 55 16.81 -5.47 10.06
CA PRO A 55 16.76 -6.71 9.29
C PRO A 55 15.41 -6.93 8.60
N VAL A 56 14.30 -6.61 9.29
CA VAL A 56 12.95 -6.72 8.73
C VAL A 56 12.80 -5.79 7.53
N PHE A 57 13.29 -4.55 7.66
CA PHE A 57 13.27 -3.58 6.56
C PHE A 57 14.13 -4.02 5.38
N LEU A 58 15.32 -4.57 5.64
CA LEU A 58 16.19 -5.11 4.59
C LEU A 58 15.52 -6.26 3.83
N ILE A 59 14.88 -7.20 4.54
CA ILE A 59 14.14 -8.31 3.92
C ILE A 59 12.98 -7.78 3.06
N VAL A 60 12.20 -6.85 3.58
CA VAL A 60 11.09 -6.23 2.83
C VAL A 60 11.60 -5.52 1.57
N TYR A 61 12.69 -4.75 1.70
CA TYR A 61 13.29 -4.06 0.56
C TYR A 61 13.87 -5.02 -0.46
N PHE A 62 14.51 -6.11 -0.01
CA PHE A 62 15.04 -7.15 -0.88
C PHE A 62 13.93 -7.86 -1.65
N ILE A 63 12.85 -8.26 -0.98
CA ILE A 63 11.67 -8.84 -1.63
C ILE A 63 11.08 -7.85 -2.65
N LEU A 64 10.98 -6.56 -2.30
CA LEU A 64 10.51 -5.52 -3.22
C LEU A 64 11.44 -5.35 -4.44
N PHE A 65 12.75 -5.40 -4.24
CA PHE A 65 13.75 -5.34 -5.30
C PHE A 65 13.66 -6.55 -6.23
N LEU A 66 13.57 -7.78 -5.69
CA LEU A 66 13.36 -8.99 -6.49
C LEU A 66 12.03 -8.94 -7.22
N THR A 67 10.98 -8.49 -6.56
CA THR A 67 9.66 -8.34 -7.18
C THR A 67 9.74 -7.38 -8.37
N ASN A 68 10.43 -6.25 -8.23
CA ASN A 68 10.64 -5.30 -9.33
C ASN A 68 11.49 -5.92 -10.48
N LEU A 69 12.50 -6.73 -10.14
CA LEU A 69 13.39 -7.36 -11.10
C LEU A 69 12.73 -8.54 -11.87
N TYR A 70 11.87 -9.32 -11.21
CA TYR A 70 11.22 -10.52 -11.76
C TYR A 70 9.78 -10.30 -12.23
N ILE A 71 9.06 -9.28 -11.72
CA ILE A 71 7.78 -8.86 -12.31
C ILE A 71 8.10 -8.19 -13.64
N ASN A 72 8.07 -9.01 -14.68
CA ASN A 72 8.10 -8.52 -16.03
C ASN A 72 6.78 -7.79 -16.27
N ASN A 73 6.84 -6.45 -16.24
CA ASN A 73 5.73 -5.56 -16.58
C ASN A 73 4.98 -6.00 -17.85
N LYS A 74 5.66 -6.67 -18.79
CA LYS A 74 5.07 -7.23 -20.01
C LYS A 74 4.00 -8.29 -19.75
N ILE A 75 4.13 -9.15 -18.73
CA ILE A 75 3.15 -10.20 -18.44
C ILE A 75 1.90 -9.55 -17.84
N LEU A 76 2.06 -8.69 -16.83
CA LEU A 76 0.93 -8.01 -16.21
C LEU A 76 0.25 -7.03 -17.19
N GLN A 77 0.98 -6.33 -18.06
CA GLN A 77 0.38 -5.54 -19.14
C GLN A 77 -0.36 -6.40 -20.16
N LYS A 78 0.21 -7.53 -20.58
CA LYS A 78 -0.45 -8.44 -21.54
C LYS A 78 -1.78 -8.97 -21.00
N TYR A 79 -1.84 -9.20 -19.70
CA TYR A 79 -2.99 -9.84 -19.07
C TYR A 79 -3.92 -8.90 -18.29
N MET A 80 -3.53 -7.64 -18.04
CA MET A 80 -4.34 -6.62 -17.36
C MET A 80 -4.38 -5.29 -18.15
N GLY A 81 -3.89 -5.28 -19.40
CA GLY A 81 -3.96 -4.14 -20.32
C GLY A 81 -5.33 -3.99 -21.00
N GLU A 82 -5.38 -3.20 -22.07
CA GLU A 82 -6.62 -2.87 -22.79
C GLU A 82 -7.39 -4.10 -23.30
N ASP A 83 -6.68 -5.10 -23.83
CA ASP A 83 -7.27 -6.30 -24.41
C ASP A 83 -7.44 -7.46 -23.42
N ALA A 84 -7.24 -7.22 -22.13
CA ALA A 84 -7.22 -8.27 -21.11
C ALA A 84 -8.55 -9.03 -20.95
N GLY A 85 -9.67 -8.43 -21.32
CA GLY A 85 -11.00 -9.05 -21.28
C GLY A 85 -11.30 -9.73 -19.94
N ILE A 86 -11.85 -10.96 -20.01
CA ILE A 86 -12.13 -11.80 -18.83
C ILE A 86 -10.86 -12.28 -18.12
N LYS A 87 -9.76 -12.49 -18.85
CA LYS A 87 -8.50 -13.00 -18.29
C LYS A 87 -7.91 -12.01 -17.27
N GLY A 88 -8.07 -10.71 -17.50
CA GLY A 88 -7.63 -9.68 -16.55
C GLY A 88 -8.32 -9.74 -15.21
N TRP A 89 -9.61 -10.06 -15.15
CA TRP A 89 -10.34 -10.18 -13.88
C TRP A 89 -9.84 -11.36 -13.07
N ILE A 90 -9.72 -12.53 -13.71
CA ILE A 90 -9.24 -13.76 -13.06
C ILE A 90 -7.83 -13.54 -12.49
N ILE A 91 -6.95 -12.92 -13.28
CA ILE A 91 -5.56 -12.65 -12.87
C ILE A 91 -5.52 -11.61 -11.75
N SER A 92 -6.36 -10.57 -11.80
CA SER A 92 -6.47 -9.58 -10.71
C SER A 92 -6.89 -10.21 -9.39
N ILE A 93 -7.89 -11.09 -9.43
CA ILE A 93 -8.40 -11.79 -8.25
C ILE A 93 -7.32 -12.69 -7.67
N ILE A 94 -6.76 -13.60 -8.47
CA ILE A 94 -5.76 -14.56 -8.02
C ILE A 94 -4.50 -13.85 -7.51
N ALA A 95 -3.98 -12.88 -8.26
CA ALA A 95 -2.80 -12.13 -7.84
C ALA A 95 -3.08 -11.32 -6.57
N GLY A 96 -4.28 -10.76 -6.41
CA GLY A 96 -4.69 -10.06 -5.19
C GLY A 96 -4.67 -10.98 -3.97
N ILE A 97 -5.33 -12.15 -4.05
CA ILE A 97 -5.40 -13.14 -2.96
C ILE A 97 -4.00 -13.64 -2.57
N ILE A 98 -3.14 -13.90 -3.55
CA ILE A 98 -1.77 -14.40 -3.31
C ILE A 98 -0.84 -13.28 -2.81
N SER A 99 -1.17 -12.02 -3.06
CA SER A 99 -0.31 -10.89 -2.68
C SER A 99 -0.11 -10.81 -1.16
N MET A 100 1.14 -10.98 -0.72
CA MET A 100 1.54 -10.87 0.69
C MET A 100 2.26 -9.52 0.95
N GLY A 101 2.70 -9.27 2.17
CA GLY A 101 3.45 -8.06 2.53
C GLY A 101 2.56 -6.90 3.01
N SER A 102 3.06 -5.65 2.94
CA SER A 102 2.31 -4.44 3.29
C SER A 102 1.64 -3.83 2.06
N ILE A 103 0.45 -3.23 2.20
CA ILE A 103 -0.24 -2.58 1.08
C ILE A 103 0.60 -1.45 0.46
N TYR A 104 1.43 -0.77 1.27
CA TYR A 104 2.27 0.32 0.79
C TYR A 104 3.37 -0.13 -0.19
N ALA A 105 3.81 -1.38 -0.11
CA ALA A 105 4.78 -1.94 -1.05
C ALA A 105 4.19 -2.11 -2.45
N TRP A 106 2.86 -2.28 -2.55
CA TRP A 106 2.16 -2.51 -3.81
C TRP A 106 1.82 -1.20 -4.53
N TYR A 107 1.65 -0.07 -3.83
CA TYR A 107 1.26 1.19 -4.47
C TYR A 107 2.25 1.69 -5.54
N PRO A 108 3.58 1.69 -5.33
CA PRO A 108 4.53 2.10 -6.38
C PRO A 108 4.46 1.20 -7.61
N LEU A 109 4.36 -0.11 -7.40
CA LEU A 109 4.25 -1.09 -8.48
C LEU A 109 2.96 -0.89 -9.28
N LEU A 110 1.82 -0.78 -8.59
CA LEU A 110 0.52 -0.60 -9.24
C LEU A 110 0.45 0.74 -9.98
N LYS A 111 1.08 1.79 -9.46
CA LYS A 111 1.21 3.08 -10.15
C LYS A 111 2.06 2.98 -11.42
N ASP A 112 3.15 2.23 -11.38
CA ASP A 112 3.99 1.97 -12.56
C ASP A 112 3.28 1.09 -13.61
N LEU A 113 2.44 0.15 -13.17
CA LEU A 113 1.59 -0.64 -14.06
C LEU A 113 0.49 0.23 -14.69
N GLN A 114 -0.12 1.11 -13.90
CA GLN A 114 -1.13 2.07 -14.35
C GLN A 114 -0.56 2.98 -15.45
N SER A 115 0.65 3.52 -15.27
CA SER A 115 1.30 4.39 -16.26
C SER A 115 1.65 3.64 -17.55
N LYS A 116 1.71 2.31 -17.52
CA LYS A 116 1.99 1.44 -18.66
C LYS A 116 0.73 0.81 -19.29
N GLY A 117 -0.45 1.37 -19.01
CA GLY A 117 -1.70 1.00 -19.70
C GLY A 117 -2.54 -0.09 -19.03
N VAL A 118 -2.19 -0.52 -17.81
CA VAL A 118 -3.08 -1.37 -17.02
C VAL A 118 -4.31 -0.56 -16.58
N LYS A 119 -5.51 -1.08 -16.82
CA LYS A 119 -6.77 -0.39 -16.47
C LYS A 119 -6.98 -0.33 -14.96
N ASN A 120 -7.58 0.77 -14.48
CA ASN A 120 -7.82 0.99 -13.06
C ASN A 120 -8.73 -0.09 -12.46
N LYS A 121 -9.70 -0.58 -13.24
CA LYS A 121 -10.58 -1.68 -12.84
C LYS A 121 -9.83 -2.91 -12.32
N PHE A 122 -8.73 -3.29 -12.99
CA PHE A 122 -7.93 -4.45 -12.60
C PHE A 122 -7.06 -4.17 -11.37
N ILE A 123 -6.50 -2.96 -11.27
CA ILE A 123 -5.72 -2.51 -10.10
C ILE A 123 -6.61 -2.50 -8.85
N VAL A 124 -7.82 -1.96 -8.96
CA VAL A 124 -8.79 -1.88 -7.87
C VAL A 124 -9.21 -3.28 -7.44
N THR A 125 -9.56 -4.16 -8.38
CA THR A 125 -9.91 -5.56 -8.08
C THR A 125 -8.77 -6.31 -7.41
N PHE A 126 -7.52 -6.11 -7.86
CA PHE A 126 -6.34 -6.68 -7.19
C PHE A 126 -6.25 -6.22 -5.73
N LEU A 127 -6.38 -4.91 -5.49
CA LEU A 127 -6.28 -4.32 -4.15
C LEU A 127 -7.38 -4.82 -3.19
N TYR A 128 -8.62 -5.01 -3.67
CA TYR A 128 -9.70 -5.52 -2.82
C TYR A 128 -9.56 -7.02 -2.53
N ASN A 129 -9.16 -7.83 -3.52
CA ASN A 129 -8.94 -9.27 -3.31
C ASN A 129 -7.78 -9.58 -2.37
N ARG A 130 -6.82 -8.68 -2.24
CA ARG A 130 -5.78 -8.77 -1.21
C ARG A 130 -6.32 -8.80 0.22
N GLY A 131 -7.55 -8.34 0.45
CA GLY A 131 -8.23 -8.51 1.74
C GLY A 131 -8.51 -9.97 2.11
N ILE A 132 -8.50 -10.88 1.14
CA ILE A 132 -8.72 -12.31 1.31
C ILE A 132 -7.43 -12.95 1.85
N LYS A 133 -7.31 -13.04 3.18
CA LYS A 133 -6.13 -13.61 3.85
C LYS A 133 -6.21 -15.13 3.90
N LEU A 134 -5.66 -15.80 2.88
CA LEU A 134 -5.70 -17.26 2.76
C LEU A 134 -5.08 -17.98 3.97
N GLN A 135 -4.07 -17.39 4.62
CA GLN A 135 -3.40 -17.98 5.80
C GLN A 135 -4.35 -18.10 7.00
N TRP A 136 -5.38 -17.26 7.07
CA TRP A 136 -6.35 -17.23 8.15
C TRP A 136 -7.59 -18.07 7.86
N LEU A 137 -7.64 -18.71 6.69
CA LEU A 137 -8.76 -19.54 6.27
C LEU A 137 -9.08 -20.68 7.26
N PRO A 138 -8.09 -21.43 7.81
CA PRO A 138 -8.39 -22.49 8.78
C PRO A 138 -9.03 -21.93 10.06
N VAL A 139 -8.57 -20.76 10.51
CA VAL A 139 -9.11 -20.08 11.68
C VAL A 139 -10.54 -19.62 11.40
N LEU A 140 -10.78 -18.98 10.25
CA LEU A 140 -12.11 -18.54 9.84
C LEU A 140 -13.10 -19.71 9.79
N ILE A 141 -12.68 -20.86 9.23
CA ILE A 141 -13.49 -22.08 9.17
C ILE A 141 -13.75 -22.64 10.56
N LEU A 142 -12.76 -22.65 11.44
CA LEU A 142 -12.91 -23.16 12.80
C LEU A 142 -13.93 -22.34 13.60
N TYR A 143 -13.96 -21.02 13.44
CA TYR A 143 -14.88 -20.15 14.18
C TYR A 143 -16.27 -20.03 13.56
N PHE A 144 -16.37 -20.00 12.22
CA PHE A 144 -17.62 -19.66 11.53
C PHE A 144 -18.17 -20.78 10.64
N GLY A 145 -17.44 -21.87 10.49
CA GLY A 145 -17.81 -23.02 9.65
C GLY A 145 -17.49 -22.82 8.17
N TRP A 146 -17.58 -23.94 7.43
CA TRP A 146 -17.24 -24.00 6.01
C TRP A 146 -18.16 -23.17 5.12
N VAL A 147 -19.47 -23.26 5.35
CA VAL A 147 -20.48 -22.59 4.51
C VAL A 147 -20.30 -21.08 4.57
N TYR A 148 -20.16 -20.51 5.77
CA TYR A 148 -19.91 -19.09 5.95
C TYR A 148 -18.59 -18.65 5.31
N SER A 149 -17.51 -19.37 5.61
CA SER A 149 -16.16 -18.99 5.17
C SER A 149 -16.07 -18.95 3.65
N ILE A 150 -16.52 -20.00 2.96
CA ILE A 150 -16.47 -20.06 1.50
C ILE A 150 -17.39 -18.99 0.89
N THR A 151 -18.60 -18.82 1.44
CA THR A 151 -19.55 -17.80 0.96
C THR A 151 -18.95 -16.40 1.04
N LEU A 152 -18.32 -16.05 2.17
CA LEU A 152 -17.68 -14.75 2.37
C LEU A 152 -16.58 -14.50 1.33
N LEU A 153 -15.72 -15.47 1.07
CA LEU A 153 -14.59 -15.31 0.13
C LEU A 153 -15.09 -15.15 -1.31
N ILE A 154 -16.11 -15.93 -1.69
CA ILE A 154 -16.74 -15.81 -3.01
C ILE A 154 -17.40 -14.43 -3.15
N VAL A 155 -18.15 -13.98 -2.15
CA VAL A 155 -18.78 -12.65 -2.15
C VAL A 155 -17.73 -11.54 -2.24
N MET A 156 -16.64 -11.63 -1.47
CA MET A 156 -15.53 -10.67 -1.55
C MET A 156 -14.91 -10.63 -2.96
N ALA A 157 -14.65 -11.80 -3.55
CA ALA A 157 -14.08 -11.89 -4.88
C ALA A 157 -15.04 -11.31 -5.94
N ILE A 158 -16.34 -11.58 -5.86
CA ILE A 158 -17.33 -11.03 -6.79
C ILE A 158 -17.47 -9.51 -6.61
N LEU A 159 -17.62 -9.03 -5.38
CA LEU A 159 -17.78 -7.60 -5.10
C LEU A 159 -16.56 -6.77 -5.53
N SER A 160 -15.36 -7.35 -5.44
CA SER A 160 -14.14 -6.69 -5.91
C SER A 160 -14.16 -6.35 -7.41
N VAL A 161 -14.87 -7.14 -8.23
CA VAL A 161 -15.05 -6.90 -9.66
C VAL A 161 -15.97 -5.70 -9.86
N PHE A 162 -17.11 -5.67 -9.16
CA PHE A 162 -18.04 -4.54 -9.20
C PHE A 162 -17.36 -3.24 -8.75
N GLN A 163 -16.59 -3.29 -7.67
CA GLN A 163 -15.80 -2.16 -7.20
C GLN A 163 -14.84 -1.66 -8.28
N GLY A 164 -14.12 -2.57 -8.96
CA GLY A 164 -13.25 -2.22 -10.07
C GLY A 164 -13.97 -1.50 -11.22
N ILE A 165 -15.14 -2.01 -11.63
CA ILE A 165 -15.95 -1.39 -12.70
C ILE A 165 -16.45 0.00 -12.27
N ILE A 166 -16.98 0.11 -11.06
CA ILE A 166 -17.51 1.38 -10.53
C ILE A 166 -16.40 2.42 -10.46
N THR A 167 -15.24 2.07 -9.90
CA THR A 167 -14.12 2.99 -9.77
C THR A 167 -13.58 3.44 -11.13
N GLU A 168 -13.47 2.53 -12.11
CA GLU A 168 -13.08 2.91 -13.48
C GLU A 168 -14.06 3.93 -14.08
N LYS A 169 -15.37 3.70 -13.94
CA LYS A 169 -16.38 4.61 -14.45
C LYS A 169 -16.35 5.98 -13.77
N LEU A 170 -16.16 6.00 -12.45
CA LEU A 170 -16.02 7.26 -11.69
C LEU A 170 -14.78 8.04 -12.13
N ILE A 171 -13.66 7.35 -12.33
CA ILE A 171 -12.42 8.00 -12.81
C ILE A 171 -12.61 8.53 -14.23
N SER A 172 -13.25 7.78 -15.13
CA SER A 172 -13.51 8.26 -16.50
C SER A 172 -14.42 9.49 -16.52
N LEU A 173 -15.43 9.53 -15.65
CA LEU A 173 -16.33 10.68 -15.51
C LEU A 173 -15.60 11.91 -14.96
N SER A 174 -14.74 11.71 -13.95
CA SER A 174 -13.91 12.78 -13.40
C SER A 174 -13.03 13.40 -14.48
N ASN A 175 -12.34 12.59 -15.28
CA ASN A 175 -11.49 13.08 -16.35
C ASN A 175 -12.29 13.87 -17.40
N ALA A 176 -13.45 13.37 -17.83
CA ALA A 176 -14.32 14.04 -18.79
C ALA A 176 -14.92 15.38 -18.29
N SER A 177 -14.98 15.58 -16.97
CA SER A 177 -15.46 16.84 -16.36
C SER A 177 -14.37 17.89 -16.14
N SER A 178 -13.09 17.52 -16.37
CA SER A 178 -11.93 18.38 -16.17
C SER A 178 -11.28 18.85 -17.48
N ASP A 179 -11.82 18.42 -18.62
CA ASP A 179 -11.58 18.92 -19.97
C ASP A 179 -12.70 19.88 -20.40
#